data_AF-A0A8J7EY09-F1
#
_entry.id   AF-A0A8J7EY09-F1
#
_cell.length_a   1.000
_cell.length_b   1.000
_cell.length_c   1.000
_cell.angle_alpha   90.00
_cell.angle_beta   90.00
_cell.angle_gamma   90.00
#
_symmetry.space_group_name_H-M   'P 1'
#
loop_
_entity.id
_entity.type
_entity.pdbx_description
1 polymer ?
#
loop_
_entity_poly.entity_id
_entity_poly.type
_entity_poly.pdbx_seq_one_letter_code
_entity_poly.pdbx_strand_id
1 'polypeptide(L)'
;MDDLEDSLNSLVNAVVAAIVVTNQTRKLGDAIAICDHLHRLPESLLTEVLNGIMLNLVQTDPLLCRWFILDVFLREADPEGKADVAERINLLMADLQSGSGLV
;
A
#
# COMPACT_ATOMS: atom_id res chain seq x y z
N MET A 1 -10.67 -8.85 21.47
CA MET A 1 -10.62 -7.79 20.45
C MET A 1 -9.23 -7.79 19.82
N ASP A 2 -8.21 -8.13 20.60
CA ASP A 2 -6.81 -8.30 20.20
C ASP A 2 -6.59 -9.33 19.08
N ASP A 3 -7.30 -10.47 19.08
CA ASP A 3 -7.09 -11.52 18.07
C ASP A 3 -7.40 -11.06 16.63
N LEU A 4 -8.34 -10.13 16.46
CA LEU A 4 -8.72 -9.58 15.15
C LEU A 4 -7.69 -8.56 14.68
N GLU A 5 -7.21 -7.72 15.59
CA GLU A 5 -6.17 -6.72 15.31
C GLU A 5 -4.85 -7.40 14.96
N ASP A 6 -4.47 -8.45 15.69
CA ASP A 6 -3.29 -9.26 15.41
C ASP A 6 -3.40 -9.97 14.04
N SER A 7 -4.59 -10.48 13.71
CA SER A 7 -4.85 -11.10 12.41
C SER A 7 -4.74 -10.09 11.27
N LEU A 8 -5.28 -8.89 11.45
CA LEU A 8 -5.19 -7.81 10.47
C LEU A 8 -3.74 -7.35 10.29
N ASN A 9 -3.01 -7.14 11.38
CA ASN A 9 -1.60 -6.77 11.36
C ASN A 9 -0.75 -7.84 10.68
N SER A 10 -1.01 -9.11 10.95
CA SER A 10 -0.34 -10.22 10.27
C SER A 10 -0.63 -10.24 8.77
N LEU A 11 -1.87 -9.96 8.35
CA LEU A 11 -2.23 -9.86 6.94
C LEU A 11 -1.52 -8.70 6.26
N VAL A 12 -1.56 -7.51 6.86
CA VAL A 12 -0.87 -6.31 6.35
C VAL A 12 0.62 -6.59 6.18
N ASN A 13 1.28 -7.15 7.20
CA ASN A 13 2.71 -7.47 7.15
C ASN A 13 3.05 -8.49 6.06
N ALA A 14 2.21 -9.52 5.90
CA ALA A 14 2.40 -10.52 4.84
C ALA A 14 2.26 -9.91 3.44
N VAL A 15 1.28 -9.03 3.24
CA VAL A 15 1.08 -8.36 1.95
C VAL A 15 2.22 -7.38 1.66
N VAL A 16 2.65 -6.58 2.65
CA VAL A 16 3.81 -5.68 2.51
C VAL A 16 5.06 -6.48 2.13
N ALA A 17 5.32 -7.60 2.80
CA ALA A 17 6.45 -8.46 2.46
C ALA A 17 6.35 -9.00 1.02
N ALA A 18 5.16 -9.43 0.58
CA ALA A 18 4.94 -9.87 -0.79
C ALA A 18 5.19 -8.76 -1.82
N ILE A 19 4.77 -7.53 -1.53
CA ILE A 19 4.99 -6.36 -2.39
C ILE A 19 6.50 -6.05 -2.50
N VAL A 20 7.22 -6.08 -1.38
CA VAL A 20 8.68 -5.87 -1.35
C VAL A 20 9.41 -6.94 -2.17
N VAL A 21 9.05 -8.21 -2.02
CA VAL A 21 9.63 -9.30 -2.82
C VAL A 21 9.30 -9.11 -4.31
N THR A 22 8.09 -8.70 -4.64
CA THR A 22 7.66 -8.47 -6.03
C THR A 22 8.46 -7.35 -6.70
N ASN A 23 8.82 -6.30 -5.94
CA ASN A 23 9.70 -5.24 -6.43
C ASN A 23 11.10 -5.79 -6.80
N GLN A 24 11.61 -6.73 -6.01
CA GLN A 24 12.91 -7.37 -6.26
C GLN A 24 12.87 -8.30 -7.49
N THR A 25 11.76 -8.99 -7.71
CA THR A 25 11.60 -9.89 -8.88
C THR A 25 11.23 -9.16 -10.16
N ARG A 26 10.80 -7.89 -10.07
CA ARG A 26 10.30 -7.04 -11.18
C ARG A 26 9.17 -7.69 -11.99
N LYS A 27 8.42 -8.62 -11.39
CA LYS A 27 7.33 -9.32 -12.06
C LYS A 27 6.02 -8.59 -11.80
N LEU A 28 5.57 -7.79 -12.76
CA LEU A 28 4.27 -7.13 -12.70
C LEU A 28 3.11 -8.12 -12.47
N GLY A 29 3.21 -9.34 -13.01
CA GLY A 29 2.21 -10.39 -12.81
C GLY A 29 2.00 -10.78 -11.35
N ASP A 30 3.07 -10.82 -10.55
CA ASP A 30 2.98 -11.14 -9.12
C ASP A 30 2.30 -9.98 -8.37
N ALA A 31 2.55 -8.73 -8.77
CA ALA A 31 1.92 -7.54 -8.19
C ALA A 31 0.41 -7.51 -8.49
N ILE A 32 0.03 -7.87 -9.73
CA ILE A 32 -1.37 -7.98 -10.14
C ILE A 32 -2.07 -9.08 -9.33
N ALA A 33 -1.43 -10.23 -9.13
CA ALA A 33 -2.00 -11.31 -8.33
C ALA A 33 -2.27 -10.87 -6.88
N ILE A 34 -1.38 -10.08 -6.27
CA ILE A 34 -1.60 -9.47 -4.95
C ILE A 34 -2.85 -8.59 -4.98
N CYS A 35 -3.00 -7.72 -5.99
CA CYS A 35 -4.18 -6.87 -6.13
C CYS A 35 -5.47 -7.68 -6.32
N ASP A 36 -5.45 -8.74 -7.13
CA ASP A 36 -6.61 -9.62 -7.31
C ASP A 36 -7.02 -10.29 -6.00
N HIS A 37 -6.06 -10.63 -5.13
CA HIS A 37 -6.36 -11.16 -3.79
C HIS A 37 -6.96 -10.09 -2.87
N LEU A 38 -6.43 -8.86 -2.90
CA LEU A 38 -6.95 -7.75 -2.13
C LEU A 38 -8.40 -7.41 -2.54
N HIS A 39 -8.69 -7.34 -3.84
CA HIS A 39 -10.04 -7.05 -4.34
C HIS A 39 -11.09 -8.11 -3.99
N ARG A 40 -10.70 -9.29 -3.49
CA ARG A 40 -11.63 -10.31 -2.97
C ARG A 40 -12.01 -10.09 -1.51
N LEU A 41 -11.34 -9.20 -0.80
CA LEU A 41 -11.69 -8.86 0.57
C LEU A 41 -13.01 -8.08 0.60
N PRO A 42 -13.81 -8.22 1.66
CA PRO A 42 -14.91 -7.31 1.93
C PRO A 42 -14.43 -5.85 1.94
N GLU A 43 -15.24 -4.93 1.41
CA GLU A 43 -14.85 -3.51 1.22
C GLU A 43 -14.32 -2.84 2.50
N SER A 44 -14.94 -3.11 3.65
CA SER A 44 -14.49 -2.59 4.96
C SER A 44 -13.09 -3.10 5.32
N LEU A 45 -12.83 -4.38 5.10
CA LEU A 45 -11.53 -5.01 5.39
C LEU A 45 -10.47 -4.59 4.37
N LEU A 46 -10.85 -4.46 3.09
CA LEU A 46 -9.97 -3.97 2.03
C LEU A 46 -9.43 -2.58 2.39
N THR A 47 -10.31 -1.68 2.84
CA THR A 47 -9.93 -0.32 3.22
C THR A 47 -8.91 -0.31 4.36
N GLU A 48 -9.15 -1.09 5.41
CA GLU A 48 -8.24 -1.20 6.55
C GLU A 48 -6.88 -1.79 6.15
N VAL A 49 -6.89 -2.87 5.36
CA VAL A 49 -5.68 -3.52 4.85
C VAL A 49 -4.88 -2.57 3.96
N LEU A 50 -5.53 -1.84 3.05
CA LEU A 50 -4.86 -0.85 2.20
C LEU A 50 -4.24 0.29 3.00
N ASN A 51 -4.93 0.80 4.01
CA ASN A 51 -4.38 1.83 4.89
C ASN A 51 -3.13 1.30 5.62
N GLY A 52 -3.18 0.08 6.15
CA GLY A 52 -2.03 -0.57 6.78
C GLY A 52 -0.85 -0.76 5.82
N ILE A 53 -1.13 -1.22 4.59
CA ILE A 53 -0.12 -1.39 3.53
C ILE A 53 0.51 -0.04 3.18
N MET A 54 -0.29 1.00 2.95
CA MET A 54 0.20 2.34 2.61
C MET A 54 1.10 2.90 3.71
N LEU A 55 0.68 2.81 4.97
CA LEU A 55 1.46 3.29 6.12
C LEU A 55 2.81 2.55 6.27
N ASN A 56 2.81 1.23 6.12
CA ASN A 56 4.04 0.44 6.21
C ASN A 56 4.98 0.69 5.03
N LEU A 57 4.44 0.70 3.81
CA LEU A 57 5.23 0.93 2.61
C LEU A 57 5.77 2.35 2.56
N VAL A 58 4.98 3.37 2.90
CA VAL A 58 5.47 4.77 2.84
C VAL A 58 6.63 5.01 3.82
N GLN A 59 6.65 4.31 4.96
CA GLN A 59 7.76 4.37 5.92
C GLN A 59 8.98 3.56 5.46
N THR A 60 8.77 2.45 4.76
CA THR A 60 9.85 1.53 4.34
C THR A 60 10.49 1.97 3.02
N ASP A 61 9.65 2.21 2.00
CA ASP A 61 10.04 2.63 0.66
C ASP A 61 8.87 3.44 0.03
N PRO A 62 8.92 4.78 0.13
CA PRO A 62 7.88 5.66 -0.41
C PRO A 62 7.64 5.49 -1.92
N LEU A 63 8.68 5.16 -2.69
CA LEU A 63 8.56 4.97 -4.13
C LEU A 63 7.85 3.66 -4.45
N LEU A 64 8.14 2.61 -3.68
CA LEU A 64 7.43 1.34 -3.77
C LEU A 64 5.94 1.49 -3.40
N CYS A 65 5.65 2.29 -2.36
CA CYS A 65 4.27 2.62 -2.00
C CYS A 65 3.54 3.26 -3.17
N ARG A 66 4.13 4.31 -3.74
CA ARG A 66 3.54 5.03 -4.88
C ARG A 66 3.31 4.12 -6.09
N TRP A 67 4.31 3.33 -6.46
CA TRP A 67 4.21 2.39 -7.58
C TRP A 67 3.11 1.36 -7.34
N PHE A 68 3.10 0.71 -6.18
CA PHE A 68 2.12 -0.34 -5.90
C PHE A 68 0.69 0.23 -5.90
N ILE A 69 0.45 1.37 -5.24
CA ILE A 69 -0.90 1.93 -5.15
C ILE A 69 -1.38 2.51 -6.48
N LEU A 70 -0.57 3.35 -7.14
CA LEU A 70 -1.03 4.07 -8.34
C LEU A 70 -0.94 3.22 -9.60
N ASP A 71 0.18 2.51 -9.78
CA ASP A 71 0.49 1.83 -11.05
C ASP A 71 -0.02 0.38 -11.07
N VAL A 72 -0.22 -0.25 -9.90
CA VAL A 72 -0.70 -1.63 -9.80
C VAL A 72 -2.14 -1.70 -9.28
N PHE A 73 -2.39 -1.22 -8.06
CA PHE A 73 -3.69 -1.37 -7.40
C PHE A 73 -4.78 -0.56 -8.10
N LEU A 74 -4.50 0.73 -8.35
CA LEU A 74 -5.42 1.62 -9.06
C LEU A 74 -5.28 1.54 -10.58
N ARG A 75 -4.62 0.53 -11.15
CA ARG A 75 -4.30 0.49 -12.59
C ARG A 75 -5.50 0.80 -13.50
N GLU A 76 -6.67 0.29 -13.18
CA GLU A 76 -7.91 0.47 -13.95
C GLU A 76 -8.79 1.64 -13.46
N ALA A 77 -8.38 2.34 -12.39
CA ALA A 77 -9.11 3.51 -11.90
C ALA A 77 -9.02 4.68 -12.89
N ASP A 78 -10.02 5.53 -12.86
CA ASP A 78 -10.07 6.73 -13.67
C ASP A 78 -8.95 7.73 -13.28
N PRO A 79 -8.56 8.63 -14.19
CA PRO A 79 -7.46 9.56 -13.94
C PRO A 79 -7.70 10.52 -12.76
N GLU A 80 -8.95 10.86 -12.47
CA GLU A 80 -9.31 11.80 -11.40
C GLU A 80 -9.12 11.12 -10.03
N GLY A 81 -9.63 9.90 -9.87
CA GLY A 81 -9.40 9.08 -8.68
C GLY A 81 -7.93 8.75 -8.44
N LYS A 82 -7.15 8.49 -9.50
CA LYS A 82 -5.69 8.32 -9.39
C LYS A 82 -4.99 9.59 -8.91
N ALA A 83 -5.43 10.75 -9.39
CA ALA A 83 -4.81 12.03 -9.04
C ALA A 83 -5.03 12.37 -7.55
N ASP A 84 -6.24 12.16 -7.02
CA ASP A 84 -6.55 12.35 -5.59
C ASP A 84 -5.66 11.46 -4.70
N VAL A 85 -5.56 10.17 -5.02
CA VAL A 85 -4.73 9.25 -4.24
C VAL A 85 -3.24 9.58 -4.36
N ALA A 86 -2.78 10.01 -5.55
CA ALA A 86 -1.40 10.43 -5.76
C ALA A 86 -1.04 11.66 -4.92
N GLU A 87 -1.94 12.65 -4.83
CA GLU A 87 -1.76 13.83 -3.98
C GLU A 87 -1.64 13.43 -2.50
N ARG A 88 -2.53 12.55 -2.03
CA ARG A 88 -2.49 12.04 -0.64
C ARG A 88 -1.19 11.31 -0.32
N ILE A 89 -0.70 10.46 -1.22
CA ILE A 89 0.60 9.79 -1.05
C ILE A 89 1.74 10.82 -1.02
N ASN A 90 1.72 11.82 -1.91
CA ASN A 90 2.74 12.87 -1.94
C ASN A 90 2.77 13.68 -0.63
N LEU A 91 1.62 14.02 -0.06
CA LEU A 91 1.53 14.70 1.24
C LEU A 91 2.13 13.83 2.36
N LEU A 92 1.78 12.53 2.40
CA LEU A 92 2.37 11.60 3.38
C LEU A 92 3.89 11.50 3.25
N MET A 93 4.41 11.47 2.02
CA MET A 93 5.86 11.47 1.78
C MET A 93 6.51 12.78 2.24
N ALA A 94 5.87 13.91 1.97
CA ALA A 94 6.36 15.23 2.37
C ALA A 94 6.39 15.38 3.90
N ASP A 95 5.37 14.89 4.60
CA ASP A 95 5.31 14.88 6.07
C ASP A 95 6.44 14.02 6.67
N LEU A 96 6.70 12.84 6.11
CA LEU A 96 7.80 11.96 6.57
C LEU A 96 9.19 12.57 6.34
N GLN A 97 9.37 13.27 5.22
CA GLN A 97 10.61 13.98 4.92
C GLN A 97 10.80 15.20 5.84
N SER A 98 9.71 15.90 6.15
CA SER A 98 9.71 17.07 7.05
C SER A 98 9.87 16.65 8.53
N GLY A 99 9.51 15.42 8.87
CA GLY A 99 9.69 14.82 10.19
C GLY A 99 11.11 14.31 10.50
N SER A 100 12.04 14.29 9.53
CA SER A 100 13.46 13.93 9.75
C SER A 100 14.30 15.08 10.33
N GLY A 101 13.68 16.01 11.06
CA GLY A 101 14.30 17.24 11.57
C GLY A 101 14.02 17.59 13.04
N LEU A 102 13.62 16.63 13.89
CA LEU A 102 13.51 16.83 15.34
C LEU A 102 13.96 15.57 16.10
N VAL A 103 15.28 15.39 16.20
CA VAL A 103 15.96 14.78 17.36
C VAL A 103 16.99 15.79 17.85
#